data_AF-A0A9W9VDF6-F1
#
_entry.id   AF-A0A9W9VDF6-F1
#
_cell.length_a   1.000
_cell.length_b   1.000
_cell.length_c   1.000
_cell.angle_alpha   90.00
_cell.angle_beta   90.00
_cell.angle_gamma   90.00
#
_symmetry.space_group_name_H-M   'P 1'
#
loop_
_entity.id
_entity.type
_entity.pdbx_description
1 polymer ?
#
loop_
_entity_poly.entity_id
_entity_poly.type
_entity_poly.pdbx_seq_one_letter_code
_entity_poly.pdbx_strand_id
1 'polypeptide(L)'
;MESAHLPIISPELADHVEESREADVVKAGLSVVHIKALSPDYQLDLEALVTPQLSCEIREFVFSCDLDSILLGEFALPSVEQQALLLLDGLKKHLENNQSKKTQQLCIFVAYDLGALVLKNAISIAYLEQVNWSGIIDTAVQFVFWESFHRRQNV
;
A
#
# COMPACT_ATOMS: atom_id res chain seq x y z
N MET A 1 -71.82 -39.28 -15.37
CA MET A 1 -71.78 -37.90 -14.88
C MET A 1 -71.39 -37.98 -13.42
N GLU A 2 -70.13 -37.67 -13.08
CA GLU A 2 -69.70 -36.75 -12.01
C GLU A 2 -68.19 -36.95 -11.80
N SER A 3 -67.44 -35.85 -11.92
CA SER A 3 -65.97 -35.77 -11.82
C SER A 3 -65.51 -35.74 -10.37
N ALA A 4 -64.32 -36.30 -10.12
CA ALA A 4 -63.45 -35.85 -9.03
C ALA A 4 -61.98 -36.05 -9.43
N HIS A 5 -61.40 -35.08 -10.15
CA HIS A 5 -59.96 -34.94 -10.33
C HIS A 5 -59.46 -33.83 -9.40
N LEU A 6 -58.47 -34.17 -8.57
CA LEU A 6 -57.74 -33.26 -7.69
C LEU A 6 -56.98 -32.20 -8.52
N PRO A 7 -56.81 -30.96 -8.03
CA PRO A 7 -56.04 -29.95 -8.73
C PRO A 7 -54.54 -30.24 -8.65
N ILE A 8 -53.89 -30.27 -9.81
CA ILE A 8 -52.44 -30.25 -9.96
C ILE A 8 -51.99 -28.80 -9.68
N ILE A 9 -51.19 -28.61 -8.63
CA ILE A 9 -50.52 -27.33 -8.36
C ILE A 9 -49.49 -27.12 -9.47
N SER A 10 -49.68 -26.10 -10.31
CA SER A 10 -48.71 -25.67 -11.32
C SER A 10 -47.63 -24.81 -10.65
N PRO A 11 -46.32 -25.08 -10.85
CA PRO A 11 -45.26 -24.25 -10.32
C PRO A 11 -44.96 -23.13 -11.32
N GLU A 12 -45.69 -22.02 -11.22
CA GLU A 12 -45.40 -20.81 -11.97
C GLU A 12 -44.71 -19.81 -11.05
N LEU A 13 -43.44 -20.07 -10.72
CA LEU A 13 -42.58 -19.18 -9.93
C LEU A 13 -41.11 -19.62 -10.02
N ALA A 14 -40.48 -19.42 -11.18
CA ALA A 14 -39.02 -19.41 -11.30
C ALA A 14 -38.60 -18.79 -12.65
N ASP A 15 -38.90 -17.52 -12.84
CA ASP A 15 -38.13 -16.70 -13.79
C ASP A 15 -37.69 -15.42 -13.07
N HIS A 16 -36.93 -15.62 -11.99
CA HIS A 16 -35.97 -14.63 -11.55
C HIS A 16 -34.75 -14.82 -12.46
N VAL A 17 -34.72 -14.05 -13.55
CA VAL A 17 -33.48 -13.73 -14.23
C VAL A 17 -32.61 -13.03 -13.19
N GLU A 18 -31.72 -13.78 -12.55
CA GLU A 18 -30.58 -13.23 -11.82
C GLU A 18 -29.71 -12.54 -12.86
N GLU A 19 -30.06 -11.28 -13.14
CA GLU A 19 -29.13 -10.32 -13.70
C GLU A 19 -28.00 -10.20 -12.68
N SER A 20 -26.98 -11.03 -12.89
CA SER A 20 -25.76 -11.05 -12.09
C SER A 20 -25.13 -9.68 -12.26
N ARG A 21 -25.49 -8.75 -11.37
CA ARG A 21 -24.66 -7.59 -11.08
C ARG A 21 -23.35 -8.17 -10.56
N GLU A 22 -22.40 -8.41 -11.46
CA GLU A 22 -20.99 -8.31 -11.12
C GLU A 22 -20.87 -6.94 -10.48
N ALA A 23 -20.97 -6.90 -9.15
CA ALA A 23 -20.50 -5.77 -8.39
C ALA A 23 -19.12 -5.48 -8.96
N ASP A 24 -18.89 -4.25 -9.44
CA ASP A 24 -17.56 -3.80 -9.86
C ASP A 24 -16.62 -4.10 -8.68
N VAL A 25 -16.00 -5.28 -8.68
CA VAL A 25 -15.06 -5.68 -7.63
C VAL A 25 -13.88 -4.78 -7.90
N VAL A 26 -13.77 -3.71 -7.11
CA VAL A 26 -12.60 -2.84 -7.11
C VAL A 26 -11.43 -3.74 -6.82
N LYS A 27 -10.68 -4.09 -7.87
CA LYS A 27 -9.53 -4.96 -7.75
C LYS A 27 -8.44 -4.10 -7.13
N ALA A 28 -8.20 -4.27 -5.84
CA ALA A 28 -7.16 -3.55 -5.13
C ALA A 28 -5.79 -3.98 -5.66
N GLY A 29 -4.88 -3.02 -5.83
CA GLY A 29 -3.47 -3.26 -6.12
C GLY A 29 -2.67 -3.00 -4.86
N LEU A 30 -1.71 -3.87 -4.56
CA LEU A 30 -0.82 -3.72 -3.39
C LEU A 30 0.55 -3.28 -3.87
N SER A 31 1.09 -2.21 -3.28
CA SER A 31 2.46 -1.77 -3.46
C SER A 31 3.24 -2.01 -2.18
N VAL A 32 4.34 -2.75 -2.27
CA VAL A 32 5.31 -2.91 -1.17
C VAL A 32 6.46 -1.96 -1.43
N VAL A 33 6.60 -0.98 -0.55
CA VAL A 33 7.57 0.11 -0.65
C VAL A 33 8.70 -0.19 0.31
N HIS A 34 9.87 -0.53 -0.20
CA HIS A 34 11.08 -0.79 0.58
C HIS A 34 11.94 0.49 0.67
N ILE A 35 12.33 0.90 1.87
CA ILE A 35 13.19 2.06 2.12
C ILE A 35 14.47 1.59 2.81
N LYS A 36 15.59 1.58 2.09
CA LYS A 36 16.87 1.01 2.53
C LYS A 36 17.96 2.07 2.66
N ALA A 37 18.96 1.86 3.52
CA ALA A 37 20.10 2.76 3.65
C ALA A 37 21.47 2.06 3.65
N LEU A 38 21.66 1.00 4.43
CA LEU A 38 22.99 0.35 4.56
C LEU A 38 23.20 -0.82 3.60
N SER A 39 22.16 -1.65 3.39
CA SER A 39 22.31 -2.90 2.64
C SER A 39 21.32 -2.99 1.48
N PRO A 40 21.77 -2.89 0.21
CA PRO A 40 20.88 -3.06 -0.94
C PRO A 40 20.36 -4.50 -1.08
N ASP A 41 21.18 -5.48 -0.69
CA ASP A 41 20.94 -6.91 -0.92
C ASP A 41 20.01 -7.57 0.11
N TYR A 42 19.74 -6.88 1.22
CA TYR A 42 18.85 -7.39 2.26
C TYR A 42 17.44 -6.84 2.07
N GLN A 43 16.46 -7.73 1.88
CA GLN A 43 15.04 -7.40 1.75
C GLN A 43 14.22 -8.49 2.41
N LEU A 44 13.09 -8.12 3.00
CA LEU A 44 12.11 -9.11 3.41
C LEU A 44 11.40 -9.62 2.16
N ASP A 45 11.34 -10.94 2.01
CA ASP A 45 10.60 -11.56 0.92
C ASP A 45 9.12 -11.20 1.00
N LEU A 46 8.48 -11.08 -0.17
CA LEU A 46 7.05 -10.80 -0.26
C LEU A 46 6.20 -11.81 0.54
N GLU A 47 6.62 -13.08 0.61
CA GLU A 47 5.94 -14.12 1.39
C GLU A 47 5.93 -13.83 2.90
N ALA A 48 6.92 -13.09 3.41
CA ALA A 48 6.98 -12.69 4.82
C ALA A 48 6.07 -11.46 5.10
N LEU A 49 5.72 -10.70 4.06
CA LEU A 49 4.97 -9.45 4.16
C LEU A 49 3.50 -9.60 3.76
N VAL A 50 3.22 -10.55 2.86
CA VAL A 50 1.93 -10.68 2.16
C VAL A 50 1.45 -12.11 2.28
N THR A 51 0.20 -12.30 2.70
CA THR A 51 -0.38 -13.64 2.80
C THR A 51 -0.66 -14.23 1.41
N PRO A 52 -0.35 -15.52 1.17
CA PRO A 52 -0.52 -16.16 -0.15
C PRO A 52 -1.96 -16.15 -0.70
N GLN A 53 -2.96 -15.88 0.14
CA GLN A 53 -4.38 -15.86 -0.24
C GLN A 53 -4.82 -14.52 -0.84
N LEU A 54 -3.93 -13.52 -0.95
CA LEU A 54 -4.24 -12.25 -1.57
C LEU A 54 -4.34 -12.41 -3.11
N SER A 55 -5.55 -12.21 -3.64
CA SER A 55 -5.84 -12.25 -5.08
C SER A 55 -5.54 -10.94 -5.81
N CYS A 56 -4.74 -10.06 -5.21
CA CYS A 56 -4.38 -8.76 -5.76
C CYS A 56 -3.06 -8.78 -6.54
N GLU A 57 -2.89 -7.79 -7.41
CA GLU A 57 -1.60 -7.55 -8.05
C GLU A 57 -0.66 -6.89 -7.05
N ILE A 58 0.51 -7.49 -6.82
CA ILE A 58 1.55 -6.98 -5.92
C ILE A 58 2.66 -6.36 -6.75
N ARG A 59 3.09 -5.15 -6.39
CA ARG A 59 4.17 -4.40 -7.04
C ARG A 59 5.17 -3.97 -5.99
N GLU A 60 6.46 -4.02 -6.32
CA GLU A 60 7.51 -3.55 -5.43
C GLU A 60 8.07 -2.20 -5.89
N PHE A 61 8.34 -1.32 -4.94
CA PHE A 61 9.06 -0.07 -5.15
C PHE A 61 10.20 -0.01 -4.14
N VAL A 62 11.44 0.14 -4.62
CA VAL A 62 12.62 0.18 -3.75
C VAL A 62 13.24 1.57 -3.82
N PHE A 63 13.33 2.23 -2.66
CA PHE A 63 14.02 3.48 -2.46
C PHE A 63 15.29 3.24 -1.63
N SER A 64 16.43 3.59 -2.22
CA SER A 64 17.73 3.54 -1.54
C SER A 64 18.13 4.95 -1.12
N CYS A 65 18.23 5.17 0.19
CA CYS A 65 18.71 6.42 0.76
C CYS A 65 20.18 6.64 0.41
N ASP A 66 20.56 7.89 0.16
CA ASP A 66 21.97 8.29 0.10
C ASP A 66 22.54 8.35 1.52
N LEU A 67 23.15 7.23 1.94
CA LEU A 67 23.72 7.08 3.28
C LEU A 67 24.84 8.09 3.55
N ASP A 68 25.69 8.36 2.56
CA ASP A 68 26.83 9.27 2.71
C ASP A 68 26.31 10.67 3.06
N SER A 69 25.25 11.12 2.38
CA SER A 69 24.61 12.40 2.70
C SER A 69 24.02 12.49 4.10
N ILE A 70 23.50 11.37 4.63
CA ILE A 70 22.85 11.30 5.95
C ILE A 70 23.90 11.28 7.08
N LEU A 71 25.06 10.66 6.85
CA LEU A 71 26.09 10.50 7.87
C LEU A 71 27.05 11.70 8.01
N LEU A 72 26.97 12.69 7.12
CA LEU A 72 27.83 13.89 7.10
C LEU A 72 27.54 14.93 8.22
N GLY A 73 27.29 14.48 9.45
CA GLY A 73 27.34 15.31 10.65
C GLY A 73 26.28 16.42 10.71
N GLU A 74 26.71 17.68 10.80
CA GLU A 74 25.86 18.86 11.11
C GLU A 74 24.69 19.09 10.13
N PHE A 75 24.71 18.47 8.94
CA PHE A 75 23.64 18.55 7.94
C PHE A 75 22.74 17.31 7.87
N ALA A 76 22.87 16.35 8.81
CA ALA A 76 22.10 15.10 8.78
C ALA A 76 20.58 15.32 8.73
N LEU A 77 20.04 16.32 9.43
CA LEU A 77 18.60 16.62 9.43
C LEU A 77 18.12 17.17 8.07
N PRO A 78 18.74 18.23 7.50
CA PRO A 78 18.45 18.65 6.12
C PRO A 78 18.59 17.54 5.09
N SER A 79 19.62 16.69 5.19
CA SER A 79 19.80 15.56 4.27
C SER A 79 18.66 14.56 4.38
N VAL A 80 18.24 14.21 5.61
CA VAL A 80 17.10 13.31 5.84
C VAL A 80 15.80 13.90 5.28
N GLU A 81 15.58 15.21 5.44
CA GLU A 81 14.41 15.90 4.88
C GLU A 81 14.44 15.88 3.34
N GLN A 82 15.59 16.15 2.72
CA GLN A 82 15.75 16.04 1.28
C GLN A 82 15.49 14.63 0.77
N GLN A 83 16.03 13.61 1.44
CA GLN A 83 15.78 12.20 1.11
C GLN A 83 14.31 11.84 1.26
N ALA A 84 13.62 12.41 2.26
CA ALA A 84 12.19 12.20 2.44
C ALA A 84 11.36 12.82 1.30
N LEU A 85 11.70 14.02 0.83
CA LEU A 85 11.06 14.63 -0.33
C LEU A 85 11.29 13.82 -1.61
N LEU A 86 12.51 13.29 -1.81
CA LEU A 86 12.81 12.41 -2.94
C LEU A 86 12.00 11.10 -2.89
N LEU A 87 11.84 10.53 -1.69
CA LEU A 87 10.98 9.36 -1.47
C LEU A 87 9.53 9.67 -1.85
N LEU A 88 9.00 10.82 -1.40
CA LEU A 88 7.62 11.22 -1.70
C LEU A 88 7.39 11.45 -3.20
N ASP A 89 8.31 12.11 -3.90
CA ASP A 89 8.23 12.33 -5.34
C ASP A 89 8.30 11.00 -6.12
N GLY A 90 9.23 10.12 -5.74
CA GLY A 90 9.34 8.79 -6.33
C GLY A 90 8.08 7.95 -6.10
N LEU A 91 7.54 7.98 -4.89
CA LEU A 91 6.31 7.28 -4.54
C LEU A 91 5.11 7.83 -5.31
N LYS A 92 4.98 9.16 -5.43
CA LYS A 92 3.90 9.79 -6.19
C LYS A 92 3.90 9.32 -7.64
N LYS A 93 5.07 9.36 -8.30
CA LYS A 93 5.24 8.84 -9.67
C LYS A 93 4.93 7.35 -9.76
N HIS A 94 5.37 6.55 -8.79
CA HIS A 94 5.07 5.13 -8.73
C HIS A 94 3.57 4.87 -8.64
N LEU A 95 2.85 5.59 -7.76
CA LEU A 95 1.40 5.45 -7.60
C LEU A 95 0.65 5.92 -8.85
N GLU A 96 0.99 7.08 -9.41
CA GLU A 96 0.37 7.63 -10.62
C GLU A 96 0.52 6.68 -11.83
N ASN A 97 1.70 6.11 -12.04
CA ASN A 97 1.95 5.15 -13.12
C ASN A 97 1.16 3.84 -12.97
N ASN A 98 0.71 3.54 -11.77
CA ASN A 98 0.08 2.30 -11.39
C ASN A 98 -1.42 2.44 -11.12
N GLN A 99 -1.94 3.66 -11.19
CA GLN A 99 -3.33 3.99 -10.94
C GLN A 99 -4.18 3.59 -12.15
N SER A 100 -4.87 2.46 -12.04
CA SER A 100 -5.94 2.10 -12.97
C SER A 100 -7.24 2.78 -12.52
N LYS A 101 -8.11 3.18 -13.46
CA LYS A 101 -9.40 3.85 -13.15
C LYS A 101 -10.33 3.05 -12.22
N LYS A 102 -10.05 1.76 -11.99
CA LYS A 102 -10.86 0.85 -11.18
C LYS A 102 -10.11 0.19 -10.02
N THR A 103 -8.89 0.63 -9.71
CA THR A 103 -8.04 0.00 -8.70
C THR A 103 -7.73 0.97 -7.58
N GLN A 104 -8.21 0.66 -6.38
CA GLN A 104 -7.67 1.27 -5.16
C GLN A 104 -6.25 0.74 -4.95
N GLN A 105 -5.29 1.63 -4.77
CA GLN A 105 -3.90 1.25 -4.53
C GLN A 105 -3.62 1.31 -3.03
N LEU A 106 -3.08 0.24 -2.48
CA LEU A 106 -2.72 0.11 -1.06
C LEU A 106 -1.21 -0.03 -0.95
N CYS A 107 -0.63 0.46 0.15
CA CYS A 107 0.81 0.54 0.35
C CYS A 107 1.23 -0.11 1.68
N ILE A 108 2.12 -1.09 1.62
CA ILE A 108 2.90 -1.55 2.78
C ILE A 108 4.26 -0.87 2.69
N PHE A 109 4.62 -0.11 3.72
CA PHE A 109 5.94 0.50 3.81
C PHE A 109 6.85 -0.37 4.69
N VAL A 110 8.00 -0.74 4.15
CA VAL A 110 9.02 -1.51 4.87
C VAL A 110 10.28 -0.68 4.92
N ALA A 111 10.63 -0.20 6.11
CA ALA A 111 11.83 0.56 6.32
C ALA A 111 12.90 -0.30 6.99
N TYR A 112 14.13 -0.15 6.52
CA TYR A 112 15.32 -0.83 7.01
C TYR A 112 16.30 0.19 7.56
N ASP A 113 17.04 -0.16 8.60
CA ASP A 113 18.18 0.62 9.08
C ASP A 113 17.82 2.11 9.36
N LEU A 114 18.54 3.03 8.70
CA LEU A 114 18.32 4.49 8.68
C LEU A 114 17.18 4.90 7.73
N GLY A 115 16.72 4.02 6.84
CA GLY A 115 15.54 4.27 6.00
C GLY A 115 14.28 4.54 6.81
N ALA A 116 14.20 4.01 8.04
CA ALA A 116 13.12 4.31 8.97
C ALA A 116 13.05 5.79 9.36
N LEU A 117 14.20 6.46 9.44
CA LEU A 117 14.25 7.89 9.74
C LEU A 117 13.71 8.71 8.58
N VAL A 118 14.12 8.36 7.35
CA VAL A 118 13.63 8.98 6.11
C VAL A 118 12.12 8.78 5.95
N LEU A 119 11.62 7.56 6.15
CA LEU A 119 10.19 7.26 6.06
C LEU A 119 9.38 8.04 7.10
N LYS A 120 9.83 8.12 8.36
CA LYS A 120 9.14 8.89 9.40
C LYS A 120 9.07 10.39 9.07
N ASN A 121 10.13 10.93 8.46
CA ASN A 121 10.13 12.33 8.03
C ASN A 121 9.21 12.53 6.82
N ALA A 122 9.22 11.60 5.85
CA ALA A 122 8.32 11.63 4.70
C ALA A 122 6.85 11.60 5.11
N ILE A 123 6.48 10.75 6.08
CA ILE A 123 5.11 10.71 6.62
C ILE A 123 4.75 12.05 7.28
N SER A 124 5.67 12.62 8.07
CA SER A 124 5.45 13.92 8.71
C SER A 124 5.21 15.03 7.69
N ILE A 125 6.04 15.10 6.64
CA ILE A 125 5.90 16.06 5.54
C ILE A 125 4.58 15.86 4.81
N ALA A 126 4.26 14.64 4.39
CA ALA A 126 3.03 14.34 3.67
C ALA A 126 1.77 14.67 4.49
N TYR A 127 1.83 14.45 5.80
CA TYR A 127 0.74 14.80 6.71
C TYR A 127 0.57 16.32 6.89
N LEU A 128 1.67 17.08 6.95
CA LEU A 128 1.63 18.54 7.09
C LEU A 128 1.27 19.25 5.79
N GLU A 129 1.67 18.68 4.65
CA GLU A 129 1.47 19.22 3.30
C GLU A 129 0.51 18.37 2.46
N GLN A 130 -0.65 18.02 3.00
CA GLN A 130 -1.61 17.09 2.36
C GLN A 130 -2.03 17.51 0.95
N VAL A 131 -2.03 18.81 0.65
CA VAL A 131 -2.36 19.34 -0.68
C VAL A 131 -1.32 18.91 -1.72
N ASN A 132 -0.03 18.86 -1.34
CA ASN A 132 1.07 18.52 -2.24
C ASN A 132 1.23 16.99 -2.40
N TRP A 133 0.90 16.24 -1.34
CA TRP A 133 1.16 14.81 -1.17
C TRP A 133 -0.10 13.97 -0.97
N SER A 134 -1.24 14.43 -1.51
CA SER A 134 -2.54 13.79 -1.37
C SER A 134 -2.49 12.32 -1.80
N GLY A 135 -3.13 11.43 -1.02
CA GLY A 135 -3.20 10.00 -1.33
C GLY A 135 -2.00 9.17 -0.90
N ILE A 136 -0.86 9.77 -0.51
CA ILE A 136 0.28 8.98 -0.02
C ILE A 136 -0.04 8.33 1.33
N ILE A 137 -0.59 9.10 2.27
CA ILE A 137 -0.95 8.58 3.60
C ILE A 137 -2.23 7.73 3.54
N ASP A 138 -3.19 8.13 2.71
CA ASP A 138 -4.49 7.45 2.61
C ASP A 138 -4.38 6.03 2.01
N THR A 139 -3.29 5.76 1.30
CA THR A 139 -3.01 4.44 0.72
C THR A 139 -2.22 3.53 1.67
N ALA A 140 -1.64 4.07 2.76
CA ALA A 140 -0.85 3.30 3.70
C ALA A 140 -1.72 2.32 4.51
N VAL A 141 -1.43 1.02 4.41
CA VAL A 141 -2.11 -0.02 5.21
C VAL A 141 -1.24 -0.54 6.35
N GLN A 142 0.09 -0.49 6.19
CA GLN A 142 1.01 -1.00 7.21
C GLN A 142 2.38 -0.34 7.11
N PHE A 143 3.01 -0.17 8.27
CA PHE A 143 4.41 0.22 8.40
C PHE A 143 5.17 -0.91 9.11
N VAL A 144 6.22 -1.41 8.48
CA VAL A 144 7.12 -2.43 9.00
C VAL A 144 8.49 -1.80 9.19
N PHE A 145 8.98 -1.74 10.43
CA PHE A 145 10.31 -1.24 10.76
C PHE A 145 11.20 -2.44 11.08
N TRP A 146 11.99 -2.88 10.11
CA TRP A 146 12.83 -4.07 10.21
C TRP A 146 14.27 -3.65 10.50
N GLU A 147 14.88 -4.19 11.56
CA GLU A 147 16.26 -3.87 12.00
C GLU A 147 16.56 -2.35 12.01
N SER A 148 15.54 -1.55 12.31
CA SER A 148 15.56 -0.12 12.10
C SER A 148 16.03 0.67 13.32
N PHE A 149 16.70 1.79 13.07
CA PHE A 149 17.03 2.74 14.15
C PHE A 149 15.77 3.47 14.62
N HIS A 150 15.59 3.50 15.94
CA HIS A 150 14.49 4.20 16.60
C HIS A 150 15.05 5.31 17.47
N ARG A 151 14.47 6.51 17.38
CA ARG A 151 14.76 7.58 18.32
C ARG A 151 14.29 7.12 19.70
N ARG A 152 15.20 7.10 20.69
CA ARG A 152 14.86 6.83 22.08
C ARG A 152 13.83 7.87 22.52
N GLN A 153 12.66 7.43 22.99
CA GLN A 153 11.74 8.32 23.68
C GLN A 153 12.35 8.58 25.06
N ASN A 154 12.69 9.84 25.36
CA ASN A 154 13.04 10.23 26.71
C ASN A 154 11.73 10.20 27.52
N VAL A 155 11.59 9.18 28.37
CA VAL A 155 10.58 9.14 29.43
C VAL A 155 11.16 9.84 30.65
#